data_AF-A0A2G9TDI8-F1
#
_entry.id   AF-A0A2G9TDI8-F1
#
_cell.length_a   1.000
_cell.length_b   1.000
_cell.length_c   1.000
_cell.angle_alpha   90.00
_cell.angle_beta   90.00
_cell.angle_gamma   90.00
#
_symmetry.space_group_name_H-M   'P 1'
#
loop_
_entity.id
_entity.type
_entity.pdbx_description
1 polymer ?
#
loop_
_entity_poly.entity_id
_entity_poly.type
_entity_poly.pdbx_seq_one_letter_code
_entity_poly.pdbx_strand_id
1 'polypeptide(L)' 'DQRNNLATVSAYFDVWWLDEFLVWNATEYGGIEKVFVPMKWIWKPEFYMYHSVYGRVPEYAPDAPAEIRADGRVR' A
#
# COMPACT_ATOMS: atom_id res chain seq x y z
N ASP A 1 -15.63 15.12 -24.99
CA ASP A 1 -14.48 15.11 -24.07
C ASP A 1 -13.30 15.99 -24.50
N GLN A 2 -12.96 16.05 -25.80
CA GLN A 2 -11.86 16.90 -26.32
C GLN A 2 -11.96 18.42 -26.03
N ARG A 3 -13.13 18.94 -25.65
CA ARG A 3 -13.32 20.36 -25.29
C ARG A 3 -13.02 20.67 -23.82
N ASN A 4 -12.97 19.66 -22.94
CA ASN A 4 -12.75 19.85 -21.50
C ASN A 4 -11.36 19.40 -21.03
N ASN A 5 -10.49 18.93 -21.93
CA ASN A 5 -9.14 18.42 -21.63
C ASN A 5 -9.13 17.40 -20.46
N LEU A 6 -10.16 16.56 -20.36
CA LEU A 6 -10.29 15.55 -19.33
C LEU A 6 -9.83 14.19 -19.88
N ALA A 7 -9.00 13.49 -19.11
CA ALA A 7 -8.62 12.11 -19.39
C ALA A 7 -9.03 11.24 -18.20
N THR A 8 -9.76 10.16 -18.48
CA THR A 8 -10.14 9.16 -17.48
C THR A 8 -9.12 8.02 -17.51
N VAL A 9 -8.48 7.74 -16.37
CA VAL A 9 -7.46 6.70 -16.24
C VAL A 9 -7.93 5.66 -15.23
N SER A 10 -7.85 4.38 -15.62
CA SER A 10 -8.00 3.24 -14.70
C SER A 10 -6.66 2.54 -14.59
N ALA A 11 -6.13 2.45 -13.37
CA ALA A 11 -4.84 1.85 -13.08
C ALA A 11 -4.84 1.20 -11.70
N TYR A 12 -3.99 0.18 -11.52
CA TYR A 12 -3.73 -0.44 -10.23
C TYR A 12 -2.32 -0.06 -9.76
N PHE A 13 -2.20 0.28 -8.48
CA PHE A 13 -0.92 0.55 -7.84
C PHE A 13 -0.42 -0.72 -7.17
N ASP A 14 0.72 -1.25 -7.64
CA ASP A 14 1.49 -2.27 -6.93
C ASP A 14 2.64 -1.55 -6.22
N VAL A 15 2.51 -1.35 -4.92
CA VAL A 15 3.42 -0.57 -4.10
C VAL A 15 4.02 -1.49 -3.04
N TRP A 16 5.29 -1.29 -2.76
CA TRP A 16 5.93 -1.90 -1.61
C TRP A 16 6.91 -0.91 -0.99
N TRP A 17 7.15 -1.05 0.30
CA TRP A 17 8.16 -0.28 1.02
C TRP A 17 8.84 -1.17 2.07
N LEU A 18 9.89 -0.62 2.68
CA LEU A 18 10.56 -1.22 3.83
C LEU A 18 10.18 -0.44 5.07
N ASP A 19 9.74 -1.15 6.10
CA ASP A 19 9.43 -0.61 7.42
C ASP A 19 10.36 -1.26 8.46
N GLU A 20 11.29 -0.48 8.99
CA GLU A 20 12.29 -0.96 9.95
C GLU A 20 11.70 -1.38 11.30
N PHE A 21 10.47 -0.97 11.62
CA PHE A 21 9.76 -1.37 12.83
C PHE A 21 8.99 -2.69 12.66
N LEU A 22 8.88 -3.20 11.43
CA LEU A 22 8.18 -4.45 11.09
C LEU A 22 9.15 -5.58 10.74
N VAL A 23 10.34 -5.59 11.35
CA VAL A 23 11.38 -6.62 11.18
C VAL A 23 11.34 -7.58 12.36
N TRP A 24 11.45 -8.89 12.09
CA TRP A 24 11.60 -9.90 13.15
C TRP A 24 12.49 -11.06 12.71
N ASN A 25 13.03 -11.78 13.68
CA ASN A 25 13.77 -13.00 13.43
C ASN A 25 12.82 -14.19 13.30
N ALA A 26 12.64 -14.73 12.09
CA ALA A 26 11.69 -15.82 11.83
C ALA A 26 11.93 -17.05 12.73
N THR A 27 13.17 -17.34 13.14
CA THR A 27 13.47 -18.51 14.00
C THR A 27 12.87 -18.40 15.40
N GLU A 28 12.66 -17.18 15.90
CA GLU A 28 12.05 -16.93 17.21
C GLU A 28 10.53 -17.17 17.18
N TYR A 29 9.93 -17.20 15.99
CA TYR A 29 8.49 -17.34 15.78
C TYR A 29 8.16 -18.59 14.95
N GLY A 30 8.92 -19.68 15.11
CA GLY A 30 8.62 -20.97 14.47
C GLY A 30 8.78 -20.95 12.95
N GLY A 31 9.64 -20.09 12.41
CA GLY A 31 9.88 -19.96 10.97
C GLY A 31 8.83 -19.12 10.23
N ILE A 32 8.05 -18.30 10.92
CA ILE A 32 7.10 -17.38 10.27
C ILE A 32 7.89 -16.30 9.54
N GLU A 33 7.88 -16.35 8.21
CA GLU A 33 8.56 -15.36 7.35
C GLU A 33 7.62 -14.26 6.83
N LYS A 34 6.30 -14.45 6.93
CA LYS A 34 5.31 -13.48 6.46
C LYS A 34 3.98 -13.57 7.20
N VAL A 35 3.29 -12.44 7.28
CA VAL A 35 1.95 -12.30 7.86
C VAL A 35 1.06 -11.41 7.00
N PHE A 36 -0.25 -11.55 7.15
CA PHE A 36 -1.24 -10.68 6.50
C PHE A 36 -2.02 -9.92 7.55
N VAL A 37 -2.05 -8.59 7.44
CA VAL A 37 -2.80 -7.72 8.36
C VAL A 37 -3.63 -6.70 7.58
N PRO A 38 -4.76 -6.21 8.12
CA PRO A 38 -5.49 -5.11 7.51
C PRO A 38 -4.60 -3.87 7.33
N MET A 39 -4.62 -3.27 6.14
CA MET A 39 -3.81 -2.10 5.78
C MET A 39 -3.99 -0.92 6.76
N LYS A 40 -5.17 -0.79 7.39
CA LYS A 40 -5.45 0.23 8.41
C LYS A 40 -4.64 0.10 9.72
N TRP A 41 -3.98 -1.03 9.96
CA TRP A 41 -3.21 -1.27 11.20
C TRP A 41 -1.73 -0.90 11.09
N ILE A 42 -1.26 -0.60 9.88
CA ILE A 42 0.13 -0.24 9.63
C ILE A 42 0.24 1.15 9.05
N TRP A 43 1.41 1.76 9.23
CA TRP A 43 1.75 2.96 8.49
C TRP A 43 1.86 2.61 7.00
N LYS A 44 1.47 3.55 6.13
CA LYS A 44 1.61 3.42 4.68
C LYS A 44 1.89 4.80 4.07
N PRO A 45 2.60 4.87 2.93
CA PRO A 45 2.76 6.12 2.21
C PRO A 45 1.40 6.61 1.68
N GLU A 46 1.16 7.92 1.78
CA GLU A 46 0.01 8.57 1.15
C GLU A 46 0.40 9.10 -0.23
N PHE A 47 -0.39 8.73 -1.25
CA PHE A 47 -0.19 9.21 -2.61
C PHE A 47 -1.15 10.36 -2.93
N TYR A 48 -0.66 11.36 -3.67
CA TYR A 48 -1.44 12.50 -4.13
C TYR A 48 -1.35 12.65 -5.64
N MET A 49 -2.51 12.71 -6.29
CA MET A 49 -2.67 12.97 -7.72
C MET A 49 -2.86 14.48 -7.93
N TYR A 50 -1.78 15.17 -8.28
CA TYR A 50 -1.76 16.64 -8.43
C TYR A 50 -2.73 17.17 -9.48
N HIS A 51 -2.85 16.46 -10.60
CA HIS A 51 -3.70 16.87 -11.73
C HIS A 51 -5.07 16.19 -11.72
N SER A 52 -5.50 15.66 -10.57
CA SER A 52 -6.83 15.10 -10.45
C SER A 52 -7.89 16.19 -10.42
N VAL A 53 -8.92 16.01 -11.25
CA VAL A 53 -10.13 16.84 -11.26
C VAL A 53 -11.13 16.37 -10.19
N TYR A 54 -10.99 15.12 -9.70
CA TYR A 54 -11.87 14.49 -8.72
C TYR A 54 -11.04 13.74 -7.67
N GLY A 55 -10.99 14.23 -6.42
CA GLY A 55 -10.28 13.55 -5.34
C GLY A 55 -8.76 13.48 -5.58
N ARG A 56 -7.97 13.98 -4.64
CA ARG A 56 -6.50 13.97 -4.81
C ARG A 56 -5.85 12.70 -4.28
N VAL A 57 -6.52 11.99 -3.38
CA VAL A 57 -6.01 10.77 -2.76
C VAL A 57 -6.65 9.57 -3.45
N PRO A 58 -5.88 8.61 -3.97
CA PRO A 58 -6.42 7.35 -4.47
C PRO A 58 -7.22 6.64 -3.39
N GLU A 59 -8.39 6.14 -3.74
CA GLU A 59 -9.19 5.32 -2.83
C GLU A 59 -8.56 3.93 -2.71
N TYR A 60 -8.44 3.42 -1.49
CA TYR A 60 -7.97 2.08 -1.19
C TYR A 60 -8.96 1.42 -0.22
N ALA A 61 -9.10 0.10 -0.31
CA ALA A 61 -9.91 -0.66 0.64
C ALA A 61 -9.17 -0.78 2.00
N PRO A 62 -9.67 -0.19 3.11
CA PRO A 62 -8.94 -0.19 4.38
C PRO A 62 -8.73 -1.58 5.00
N ASP A 63 -9.63 -2.51 4.68
CA ASP A 63 -9.59 -3.90 5.12
C ASP A 63 -8.86 -4.82 4.13
N ALA A 64 -8.27 -4.27 3.05
CA ALA A 64 -7.40 -5.04 2.19
C ALA A 64 -6.20 -5.57 3.00
N PRO A 65 -5.84 -6.86 2.85
CA PRO A 65 -4.69 -7.42 3.54
C PRO A 65 -3.39 -6.87 2.93
N ALA A 66 -2.50 -6.36 3.77
CA ALA A 66 -1.11 -6.11 3.46
C ALA A 66 -0.28 -7.34 3.83
N GLU A 67 0.61 -7.78 2.95
CA GLU A 67 1.65 -8.76 3.24
C GLU A 67 2.83 -8.06 3.91
N ILE A 68 3.23 -8.52 5.08
CA ILE A 68 4.44 -8.08 5.78
C ILE A 68 5.39 -9.27 5.84
N ARG A 69 6.65 -9.06 5.45
CA ARG A 69 7.71 -10.08 5.51
C ARG A 69 8.68 -9.78 6.65
N ALA A 70 9.34 -10.83 7.13
CA ALA A 70 10.26 -10.76 8.28
C ALA A 70 11.43 -9.78 8.09
N ASP A 71 11.78 -9.47 6.84
CA ASP A 71 12.79 -8.48 6.45
C ASP A 71 12.29 -7.03 6.47
N GLY A 72 11.06 -6.79 6.92
CA GLY A 72 10.42 -5.46 6.97
C GLY A 72 9.77 -5.04 5.66
N ARG A 73 9.74 -5.89 4.62
CA ARG A 73 9.05 -5.57 3.37
C ARG A 73 7.54 -5.66 3.53
N VAL A 74 6.85 -4.59 3.15
CA VAL A 74 5.38 -4.50 3.14
C VAL A 74 4.86 -4.36 1.72
N ARG A 75 3.77 -5.06 1.38
CA ARG A 75 3.08 -4.99 0.08
C ARG A 75 1.57 -5.06 0.23
#